data_AF-A0A2A5C2H2-F1
#
_entry.id   AF-A0A2A5C2H2-F1
#
_cell.length_a   1.000
_cell.length_b   1.000
_cell.length_c   1.000
_cell.angle_alpha   90.00
_cell.angle_beta   90.00
_cell.angle_gamma   90.00
#
_symmetry.space_group_name_H-M   'P 1'
#
loop_
_entity.id
_entity.type
_entity.pdbx_description
1 polymer ?
#
loop_
_entity_poly.entity_id
_entity_poly.type
_entity_poly.pdbx_seq_one_letter_code
_entity_poly.pdbx_strand_id
1 'polypeptide(L)'
;MSQAPVWIEYLSAFLTPTIAVTTVLIALQQYFLARSKYRFDLYERRSKVFSETQLFIKDAVLSANNTTERLKDFQDKTIDRYFLFGVEINKNIDQIEEYTENLALLNLRCSQEREGGNKEIEEGFSKEFIDLSIKCTELYNGGNIEVFRPYLNIKVK
;
A
#
# COMPACT_ATOMS: atom_id res chain seq x y z
N MET A 1 -9.13 -67.32 -20.29
CA MET A 1 -8.29 -66.17 -19.86
C MET A 1 -7.90 -65.42 -21.11
N SER A 2 -8.63 -64.35 -21.44
CA SER A 2 -8.40 -63.61 -22.70
C SER A 2 -7.11 -62.82 -22.55
N GLN A 3 -6.06 -63.19 -23.30
CA GLN A 3 -4.83 -62.42 -23.37
C GLN A 3 -5.15 -61.08 -24.02
N ALA A 4 -4.93 -59.99 -23.30
CA ALA A 4 -5.00 -58.65 -23.88
C ALA A 4 -4.00 -58.58 -25.04
N PRO A 5 -4.35 -57.94 -26.16
CA PRO A 5 -3.45 -57.86 -27.30
C PRO A 5 -2.19 -57.06 -26.93
N VAL A 6 -1.02 -57.58 -27.31
CA VAL A 6 0.32 -57.13 -26.87
C VAL A 6 0.57 -55.62 -27.03
N TRP A 7 -0.10 -54.96 -27.98
CA TRP A 7 -0.01 -53.50 -28.16
C TRP A 7 -0.56 -52.70 -26.95
N ILE A 8 -1.53 -53.26 -26.20
CA ILE A 8 -2.07 -52.66 -24.98
C ILE A 8 -1.04 -52.71 -23.85
N GLU A 9 -0.25 -53.79 -23.76
CA GLU A 9 0.81 -53.91 -22.76
C GLU A 9 1.92 -52.89 -22.99
N TYR A 10 2.30 -52.65 -24.25
CA TYR A 10 3.26 -51.60 -24.61
C TYR A 10 2.77 -50.18 -24.28
N LEU A 11 1.49 -49.88 -24.55
CA LEU A 11 0.90 -48.59 -24.19
C LEU A 11 0.80 -48.39 -22.68
N SER A 12 0.43 -49.46 -21.94
CA SER A 12 0.35 -49.42 -20.49
C SER A 12 1.72 -49.18 -19.84
N ALA A 13 2.77 -49.82 -20.36
CA ALA A 13 4.14 -49.62 -19.90
C ALA A 13 4.68 -48.20 -20.17
N PHE A 14 4.24 -47.55 -21.27
CA PHE A 14 4.66 -46.19 -21.62
C PHE A 14 3.87 -45.10 -20.88
N LEU A 15 2.72 -45.44 -20.31
CA LEU A 15 1.86 -44.50 -19.57
C LEU A 15 2.59 -43.92 -18.35
N THR A 16 3.20 -44.78 -17.53
CA THR A 16 3.91 -44.36 -16.30
C THR A 16 5.05 -43.38 -16.56
N PRO A 17 6.01 -43.64 -17.49
CA PRO A 17 7.06 -42.68 -17.79
C PRO A 17 6.52 -41.41 -18.46
N THR A 18 5.46 -41.50 -19.27
CA THR A 18 4.83 -40.30 -19.87
C THR A 18 4.22 -39.41 -18.79
N ILE A 19 3.51 -39.98 -17.82
CA ILE A 19 2.97 -39.25 -16.68
C ILE A 19 4.11 -38.65 -15.86
N ALA A 20 5.16 -39.42 -15.56
CA ALA A 20 6.29 -38.96 -14.77
C ALA A 20 6.99 -37.74 -15.43
N VAL A 21 7.29 -37.82 -16.73
CA VAL A 21 7.86 -36.69 -17.49
C VAL A 21 6.93 -35.48 -17.47
N THR A 22 5.63 -35.70 -17.70
CA THR A 22 4.64 -34.62 -17.69
C THR A 22 4.58 -33.94 -16.32
N THR A 23 4.56 -34.70 -15.23
CA THR A 23 4.54 -34.17 -13.86
C THR A 23 5.79 -33.36 -13.56
N VAL A 24 6.98 -33.82 -13.98
CA VAL A 24 8.23 -33.06 -13.81
C VAL A 24 8.19 -31.74 -14.56
N LEU A 25 7.69 -31.73 -15.80
CA LEU A 25 7.56 -30.49 -16.58
C LEU A 25 6.59 -29.51 -15.93
N ILE A 26 5.44 -29.98 -15.45
CA ILE A 26 4.47 -29.16 -14.73
C ILE A 26 5.08 -28.60 -13.44
N ALA A 27 5.80 -29.41 -12.66
CA ALA A 27 6.45 -28.97 -11.44
C ALA A 27 7.49 -27.86 -11.69
N LEU A 28 8.29 -27.99 -12.75
CA LEU A 28 9.23 -26.95 -13.17
C LEU A 28 8.50 -25.65 -13.53
N GLN A 29 7.41 -25.73 -14.31
CA GLN A 29 6.61 -24.55 -14.65
C GLN A 29 6.01 -23.89 -13.40
N GLN A 30 5.50 -24.68 -12.46
CA GLN A 30 4.97 -24.17 -11.18
C GLN A 30 6.05 -23.46 -10.36
N TYR A 31 7.28 -23.97 -10.36
CA TYR A 31 8.39 -23.32 -9.67
C TYR A 31 8.70 -21.93 -10.26
N PHE A 32 8.82 -21.81 -11.58
CA PHE A 32 9.06 -20.52 -12.24
C PHE A 32 7.88 -19.54 -12.06
N LEU A 33 6.64 -20.04 -12.08
CA LEU A 33 5.45 -19.24 -11.84
C LEU A 33 5.40 -18.74 -10.39
N ALA A 34 5.68 -19.60 -9.42
CA ALA A 34 5.71 -19.24 -8.00
C ALA A 34 6.77 -18.16 -7.73
N ARG A 35 7.94 -18.25 -8.37
CA ARG A 35 9.00 -17.25 -8.25
C ARG A 35 8.58 -15.89 -8.80
N SER A 36 7.90 -15.88 -9.95
CA SER A 36 7.38 -14.64 -10.55
C SER A 36 6.23 -14.05 -9.73
N LYS A 37 5.32 -14.90 -9.25
CA LYS A 37 4.19 -14.51 -8.39
C LYS A 37 4.65 -13.87 -7.09
N TYR A 38 5.71 -14.40 -6.46
CA TYR A 38 6.27 -13.82 -5.24
C TYR A 38 6.73 -12.36 -5.44
N ARG A 39 7.39 -12.08 -6.58
CA ARG A 39 7.84 -10.72 -6.89
C ARG A 39 6.66 -9.77 -7.17
N PHE A 40 5.64 -10.27 -7.85
CA PHE A 40 4.43 -9.52 -8.16
C PHE A 40 3.64 -9.20 -6.88
N ASP A 41 3.42 -10.18 -5.99
CA ASP A 41 2.72 -9.98 -4.71
C ASP A 41 3.44 -8.93 -3.84
N LEU A 42 4.78 -8.97 -3.78
CA LEU A 42 5.54 -7.95 -3.06
C LEU A 42 5.35 -6.54 -3.66
N TYR A 43 5.32 -6.43 -4.99
CA TYR A 43 5.08 -5.16 -5.67
C TYR A 43 3.65 -4.65 -5.42
N GLU A 44 2.66 -5.53 -5.54
CA GLU A 44 1.25 -5.21 -5.30
C GLU A 44 1.03 -4.68 -3.88
N ARG A 45 1.60 -5.36 -2.87
CA ARG A 45 1.54 -4.93 -1.48
C ARG A 45 2.17 -3.54 -1.27
N ARG A 46 3.33 -3.28 -1.86
CA ARG A 46 3.99 -1.97 -1.79
C ARG A 46 3.17 -0.87 -2.48
N SER A 47 2.61 -1.17 -3.65
CA SER A 47 1.77 -0.25 -4.40
C SER A 47 0.48 0.07 -3.64
N LYS A 48 -0.09 -0.90 -2.92
CA LYS A 48 -1.28 -0.69 -2.09
C LYS A 48 -1.01 0.34 -1.00
N VAL A 49 0.06 0.18 -0.22
CA VAL A 49 0.42 1.14 0.84
C VAL A 49 0.63 2.55 0.25
N PHE A 50 1.29 2.65 -0.90
CA PHE A 50 1.46 3.94 -1.59
C PHE A 50 0.12 4.56 -1.99
N SER A 51 -0.78 3.78 -2.59
CA SER A 51 -2.11 4.25 -2.99
C SER A 51 -2.94 4.72 -1.80
N GLU A 52 -2.95 3.95 -0.70
CA GLU A 52 -3.66 4.33 0.53
C GLU A 52 -3.07 5.60 1.14
N THR A 53 -1.74 5.76 1.12
CA THR A 53 -1.07 6.99 1.59
C THR A 53 -1.46 8.20 0.75
N GLN A 54 -1.51 8.06 -0.58
CA GLN A 54 -1.95 9.14 -1.45
C GLN A 54 -3.42 9.52 -1.24
N LEU A 55 -4.29 8.52 -1.05
CA LEU A 55 -5.70 8.75 -0.75
C LEU A 55 -5.86 9.45 0.59
N PHE A 56 -5.15 8.99 1.62
CA PHE A 56 -5.19 9.58 2.95
C PHE A 56 -4.77 11.05 2.96
N ILE A 57 -3.67 11.39 2.26
CA ILE A 57 -3.23 12.80 2.16
C ILE A 57 -4.27 13.66 1.43
N LYS A 58 -4.82 13.16 0.32
CA LYS A 58 -5.87 13.87 -0.42
C LYS A 58 -7.09 14.13 0.46
N ASP A 59 -7.52 13.11 1.19
CA ASP A 59 -8.65 13.20 2.12
C ASP A 59 -8.34 14.18 3.26
N ALA A 60 -7.12 14.14 3.83
CA ALA A 60 -6.69 15.04 4.89
C ALA A 60 -6.66 16.52 4.45
N VAL A 61 -6.22 16.79 3.22
CA VAL A 61 -6.20 18.16 2.65
C VAL A 61 -7.61 18.64 2.27
N LEU A 62 -8.45 17.77 1.72
CA LEU A 62 -9.79 18.15 1.23
C LEU A 62 -10.85 18.16 2.33
N SER A 63 -10.70 17.35 3.38
CA SER A 63 -11.76 17.06 4.34
C SER A 63 -11.19 16.88 5.74
N ALA A 64 -10.77 17.99 6.36
CA ALA A 64 -10.26 18.01 7.73
C ALA A 64 -11.30 17.69 8.83
N ASN A 65 -12.55 17.39 8.48
CA ASN A 65 -13.63 17.13 9.43
C ASN A 65 -13.78 15.66 9.85
N ASN A 66 -13.22 14.69 9.11
CA ASN A 66 -13.41 13.25 9.38
C ASN A 66 -12.10 12.50 9.67
N THR A 67 -11.12 13.23 10.19
CA THR A 67 -9.73 12.80 10.22
C THR A 67 -9.47 11.64 11.16
N THR A 68 -10.19 11.51 12.28
CA THR A 68 -9.89 10.50 13.31
C THR A 68 -10.23 9.07 12.90
N GLU A 69 -11.41 8.83 12.31
CA GLU A 69 -11.80 7.50 11.83
C GLU A 69 -10.98 7.09 10.61
N ARG A 70 -10.70 8.06 9.73
CA ARG A 70 -9.87 7.85 8.53
C ARG A 70 -8.41 7.57 8.86
N LEU A 71 -7.87 8.21 9.90
CA LEU A 71 -6.52 7.93 10.40
C LEU A 71 -6.40 6.50 10.92
N LYS A 72 -7.40 6.04 11.69
CA LYS A 72 -7.40 4.66 12.19
C LYS A 72 -7.48 3.64 11.03
N ASP A 73 -8.38 3.86 10.07
CA ASP A 73 -8.48 3.01 8.88
C ASP A 73 -7.18 3.02 8.06
N PHE A 74 -6.51 4.18 7.96
CA PHE A 74 -5.20 4.30 7.32
C PHE A 74 -4.11 3.52 8.05
N GLN A 75 -4.02 3.62 9.38
CA GLN A 75 -3.08 2.88 10.20
C GLN A 75 -3.28 1.36 10.06
N ASP A 76 -4.53 0.89 10.10
CA ASP A 76 -4.86 -0.52 9.94
C ASP A 76 -4.48 -1.03 8.53
N LYS A 77 -4.78 -0.26 7.49
CA LYS A 77 -4.47 -0.64 6.09
C LYS A 77 -2.98 -0.54 5.75
N THR A 78 -2.22 0.26 6.50
CA THR A 78 -0.79 0.46 6.27
C THR A 78 0.09 -0.19 7.32
N ILE A 79 -0.43 -1.03 8.21
CA ILE A 79 0.36 -1.72 9.23
C ILE A 79 1.49 -2.58 8.62
N ASP A 80 1.27 -3.13 7.43
CA ASP A 80 2.27 -3.89 6.69
C ASP A 80 3.47 -3.04 6.24
N ARG A 81 3.40 -1.70 6.35
CA ARG A 81 4.47 -0.77 5.96
C ARG A 81 5.79 -1.07 6.68
N TYR A 82 5.71 -1.41 7.96
CA TYR A 82 6.87 -1.72 8.80
C TYR A 82 7.67 -2.93 8.29
N PHE A 83 7.00 -3.85 7.60
CA PHE A 83 7.63 -5.03 7.01
C PHE A 83 8.04 -4.82 5.55
N LEU A 84 7.25 -4.05 4.79
CA LEU A 84 7.44 -3.86 3.35
C LEU A 84 8.51 -2.83 3.00
N PHE A 85 8.75 -1.85 3.88
CA PHE A 85 9.62 -0.70 3.65
C PHE A 85 10.66 -0.49 4.76
N GLY A 86 11.73 0.23 4.43
CA GLY A 86 12.76 0.63 5.37
C GLY A 86 12.34 1.79 6.29
N VAL A 87 13.20 2.09 7.26
CA VAL A 87 12.98 3.09 8.32
C VAL A 87 12.61 4.48 7.78
N GLU A 88 13.18 4.89 6.65
CA GLU A 88 12.94 6.21 6.04
C GLU A 88 11.49 6.42 5.60
N ILE A 89 10.87 5.43 4.96
CA ILE A 89 9.48 5.52 4.51
C ILE A 89 8.53 5.52 5.71
N ASN A 90 8.79 4.64 6.67
CA ASN A 90 7.96 4.57 7.88
C ASN A 90 8.00 5.91 8.61
N LYS A 91 9.19 6.51 8.77
CA LYS A 91 9.35 7.83 9.36
C LYS A 91 8.55 8.92 8.62
N ASN A 92 8.55 8.91 7.29
CA ASN A 92 7.75 9.87 6.52
C ASN A 92 6.25 9.66 6.69
N ILE A 93 5.79 8.41 6.72
CA ILE A 93 4.38 8.10 6.96
C ILE A 93 3.98 8.52 8.38
N ASP A 94 4.81 8.23 9.38
CA ASP A 94 4.57 8.62 10.77
C ASP A 94 4.47 10.15 10.92
N GLN A 95 5.32 10.91 10.20
CA GLN A 95 5.21 12.37 10.15
C GLN A 95 3.89 12.84 9.55
N ILE A 96 3.41 12.18 8.49
CA ILE A 96 2.13 12.53 7.86
C ILE A 96 0.96 12.24 8.81
N GLU A 97 1.02 11.13 9.54
CA GLU A 97 0.04 10.81 10.59
C GLU A 97 0.04 11.88 11.68
N GLU A 98 1.22 12.26 12.19
CA GLU A 98 1.36 13.30 13.21
C GLU A 98 0.79 14.66 12.76
N TYR A 99 1.10 15.11 11.54
CA TYR A 99 0.52 16.35 11.02
C TYR A 99 -1.00 16.26 10.86
N THR A 100 -1.49 15.10 10.42
CA THR A 100 -2.92 14.90 10.20
C THR A 100 -3.69 14.85 11.53
N GLU A 101 -3.12 14.23 12.56
CA GLU A 101 -3.63 14.29 13.94
C GLU A 101 -3.68 15.73 14.46
N ASN A 102 -2.60 16.48 14.27
CA ASN A 102 -2.53 17.88 14.68
C ASN A 102 -3.59 18.75 13.97
N LEU A 103 -3.83 18.54 12.67
CA LEU A 103 -4.93 19.18 11.93
C LEU A 103 -6.30 18.84 12.52
N ALA A 104 -6.52 17.56 12.86
CA ALA A 104 -7.79 17.12 13.45
C ALA A 104 -8.05 17.80 14.80
N LEU A 105 -7.03 17.83 15.67
CA LEU A 105 -7.10 18.48 16.98
C LEU A 105 -7.32 19.98 16.86
N LEU A 106 -6.63 20.64 15.92
CA LEU A 106 -6.80 22.06 15.65
C LEU A 106 -8.23 22.35 15.20
N ASN A 107 -8.78 21.55 14.29
CA ASN A 107 -10.13 21.73 13.78
C ASN A 107 -11.19 21.54 14.89
N LEU A 108 -11.01 20.55 15.78
CA LEU A 108 -11.86 20.40 16.96
C LEU A 108 -11.80 21.64 17.86
N ARG A 109 -10.60 22.18 18.12
CA ARG A 109 -10.44 23.41 18.91
C ARG A 109 -11.10 24.62 18.24
N CYS A 110 -10.94 24.78 16.92
CA CYS A 110 -11.62 25.81 16.14
C CYS A 110 -13.14 25.71 16.24
N SER A 111 -13.69 24.50 16.19
CA SER A 111 -15.14 24.30 16.29
C SER A 111 -15.70 24.72 17.64
N GLN A 112 -14.94 24.52 18.72
CA GLN A 112 -15.32 24.94 20.08
C GLN A 112 -15.23 26.46 20.26
N GLU A 113 -14.15 27.09 19.77
CA GLU A 113 -13.94 28.54 19.89
C GLU A 113 -14.89 29.36 18.99
N ARG A 114 -15.35 28.78 17.88
CA ARG A 114 -16.39 29.38 17.02
C ARG A 114 -17.73 29.59 17.74
N GLU A 115 -18.06 28.73 18.71
CA GLU A 115 -19.23 28.94 19.57
C GLU A 115 -19.03 30.10 20.57
N GLY A 116 -17.77 30.46 20.85
CA GLY A 116 -17.38 31.57 21.73
C GLY A 116 -17.29 32.95 21.06
N GLY A 117 -17.33 33.02 19.72
CA GLY A 117 -17.50 34.27 18.95
C GLY A 117 -16.28 35.20 18.85
N ASN A 118 -15.05 34.73 19.08
CA ASN A 118 -13.84 35.55 19.01
C ASN A 118 -13.14 35.47 17.63
N LYS A 119 -13.24 36.55 16.84
CA LYS A 119 -12.76 36.61 15.44
C LYS A 119 -11.23 36.63 15.30
N GLU A 120 -10.48 37.19 16.24
CA GLU A 120 -9.00 37.18 16.16
C GLU A 120 -8.41 35.77 16.32
N ILE A 121 -9.07 34.95 17.14
CA ILE A 121 -8.70 33.56 17.36
C ILE A 121 -8.98 32.73 16.11
N GLU A 122 -10.12 32.95 15.43
CA GLU A 122 -10.46 32.28 14.17
C GLU A 122 -9.45 32.57 13.04
N GLU A 123 -8.94 33.80 12.92
CA GLU A 123 -7.95 34.16 11.90
C GLU A 123 -6.57 33.53 12.17
N GLY A 124 -6.16 33.43 13.44
CA GLY A 124 -4.92 32.75 13.84
C GLY A 124 -4.95 31.27 13.49
N PHE A 125 -6.06 30.60 13.80
CA PHE A 125 -6.25 29.19 13.47
C PHE A 125 -6.35 28.93 11.97
N SER A 126 -6.98 29.82 11.21
CA SER A 126 -7.05 29.68 9.75
C SER A 126 -5.66 29.70 9.11
N LYS A 127 -4.74 30.54 9.61
CA LYS A 127 -3.35 30.57 9.13
C LYS A 127 -2.58 29.30 9.48
N GLU A 128 -2.74 28.80 10.70
CA GLU A 128 -2.06 27.58 11.17
C GLU A 128 -2.56 26.34 10.41
N PHE A 129 -3.86 26.28 10.12
CA PHE A 129 -4.46 25.24 9.28
C PHE A 129 -3.92 25.26 7.85
N ILE A 130 -3.83 26.46 7.26
CA ILE A 130 -3.27 26.64 5.91
C ILE A 130 -1.78 26.23 5.90
N ASP A 131 -0.98 26.64 6.89
CA ASP A 131 0.44 26.27 6.99
C ASP A 131 0.63 24.75 7.11
N LEU A 132 -0.16 24.07 7.95
CA LEU A 132 -0.08 22.61 8.06
C LEU A 132 -0.54 21.91 6.76
N SER A 133 -1.56 22.43 6.08
CA SER A 133 -2.02 21.88 4.81
C SER A 133 -0.98 22.05 3.70
N ILE A 134 -0.24 23.16 3.70
CA ILE A 134 0.89 23.41 2.78
C ILE A 134 2.03 22.44 3.09
N LYS A 135 2.40 22.24 4.36
CA LYS A 135 3.41 21.26 4.76
C LYS A 135 3.04 19.83 4.34
N CYS A 136 1.77 19.43 4.51
CA CYS A 136 1.29 18.14 4.02
C CYS A 136 1.41 18.03 2.48
N THR A 137 1.12 19.12 1.77
CA THR A 137 1.21 19.21 0.30
C THR A 137 2.66 19.22 -0.19
N GLU A 138 3.59 19.86 0.52
CA GLU A 138 5.03 19.85 0.21
C GLU A 138 5.64 18.46 0.41
N LEU A 139 5.26 17.76 1.50
CA LEU A 139 5.64 16.37 1.72
C LEU A 139 5.11 15.44 0.60
N TYR A 140 3.92 15.76 0.07
CA TYR A 140 3.32 15.05 -1.06
C TYR A 140 4.03 15.35 -2.40
N ASN A 141 4.25 16.62 -2.74
CA ASN A 141 4.78 17.04 -4.03
C ASN A 141 6.31 16.92 -4.15
N GLY A 142 7.05 17.12 -3.05
CA GLY A 142 8.52 17.19 -3.06
C GLY A 142 9.22 15.94 -2.51
N GLY A 143 8.60 15.20 -1.59
CA GLY A 143 9.28 14.15 -0.82
C GLY A 143 8.89 12.71 -1.18
N ASN A 144 7.59 12.40 -1.24
CA ASN A 144 7.18 11.00 -1.22
C ASN A 144 7.35 10.26 -2.56
N ILE A 145 7.13 10.89 -3.72
CA ILE A 145 7.32 10.17 -5.00
C ILE A 145 8.79 9.73 -5.17
N GLU A 146 9.77 10.55 -4.74
CA GLU A 146 11.19 10.18 -4.82
C GLU A 146 11.58 9.14 -3.78
N VAL A 147 11.04 9.20 -2.57
CA VAL A 147 11.34 8.23 -1.50
C VAL A 147 10.73 6.86 -1.80
N PHE A 148 9.55 6.79 -2.44
CA PHE A 148 8.94 5.54 -2.90
C PHE A 148 9.53 5.03 -4.23
N ARG A 149 10.25 5.87 -4.98
CA ARG A 149 10.87 5.55 -6.28
C ARG A 149 11.73 4.28 -6.29
N PRO A 150 12.67 4.05 -5.34
CA PRO A 150 13.47 2.82 -5.32
C PRO A 150 12.63 1.57 -5.06
N TYR A 151 11.44 1.70 -4.46
CA TYR A 151 10.59 0.58 -4.09
C TYR A 151 9.54 0.24 -5.14
N LEU A 152 9.14 1.22 -5.96
CA LEU A 152 8.17 1.04 -7.05
C LEU A 152 8.83 0.66 -8.39
N ASN A 153 10.17 0.69 -8.48
CA ASN A 153 10.92 0.27 -9.66
C ASN A 153 10.43 0.92 -10.98
N ILE A 154 9.88 2.14 -10.88
CA ILE A 154 9.39 2.91 -12.03
C ILE A 154 10.62 3.42 -12.78
N LYS A 155 11.01 2.71 -13.84
CA LYS A 155 11.91 3.26 -14.86
C LYS A 155 11.13 4.35 -15.61
N VAL A 156 11.33 5.61 -15.21
CA VAL A 156 10.92 6.74 -16.05
C VAL A 156 11.83 6.71 -17.28
N LYS A 157 11.22 6.53 -18.44
CA LYS A 157 11.88 6.60 -19.75
C LYS A 157 11.97 8.05 -20.18
#